data_AF-A0A2B7H082-F1
#
_entry.id   AF-A0A2B7H082-F1
#
_cell.length_a   1.000
_cell.length_b   1.000
_cell.length_c   1.000
_cell.angle_alpha   90.00
_cell.angle_beta   90.00
_cell.angle_gamma   90.00
#
_symmetry.space_group_name_H-M   'P 1'
#
loop_
_entity.id
_entity.type
_entity.pdbx_description
1 polymer ?
#
loop_
_entity_poly.entity_id
_entity_poly.type
_entity_poly.pdbx_seq_one_letter_code
_entity_poly.pdbx_strand_id
1 'polypeptide(L)'
;MNRRLFLGALTAGGVGAVAGCLGGFADDMTMVSAAPARVSDEAAAEAGYEYQGTIKRVETQQVGGEDVELTSYNSVYDRAIELPAERFGDQPVRAGAFSVLAAPHVTAGGEEFNPVGGPSTVELAERVQRRYDGLSIDRAVGGRALEALGERFPVESVEGTATLNGEYDLDIALDSIRDEHEDDHLVVVAIYPTGAVRDRESERTRIDTLVRGLEQYDDLEVDIVEAEGADG
;
A
#
# COMPACT_ATOMS: atom_id res chain seq x y z
N MET A 1 -4.63 -43.46 -16.01
CA MET A 1 -3.60 -44.52 -15.90
C MET A 1 -2.94 -44.75 -17.25
N ASN A 2 -1.66 -44.37 -17.39
CA ASN A 2 -0.68 -45.10 -18.19
C ASN A 2 0.72 -44.72 -17.67
N ARG A 3 1.39 -45.73 -17.12
CA ARG A 3 2.71 -45.66 -16.48
C ARG A 3 3.76 -45.79 -17.58
N ARG A 4 4.74 -44.89 -17.62
CA ARG A 4 6.10 -45.22 -18.07
C ARG A 4 7.13 -44.51 -17.21
N LEU A 5 7.62 -45.32 -16.28
CA LEU A 5 8.83 -45.16 -15.48
C LEU A 5 10.04 -45.10 -16.43
N PHE A 6 10.89 -44.09 -16.33
CA PHE A 6 12.26 -44.15 -16.86
C PHE A 6 13.23 -44.12 -15.68
N LEU A 7 13.87 -45.26 -15.46
CA LEU A 7 15.04 -45.44 -14.61
C LEU A 7 16.30 -45.14 -15.42
N GLY A 8 17.24 -44.43 -14.81
CA GLY A 8 18.64 -44.36 -15.23
C GLY A 8 19.31 -43.19 -14.52
N ALA A 9 20.50 -43.25 -13.95
CA ALA A 9 21.44 -44.32 -13.65
C ALA A 9 22.42 -43.68 -12.64
N LEU A 10 22.73 -44.35 -11.54
CA LEU A 10 23.80 -43.95 -10.62
C LEU A 10 25.15 -44.20 -11.30
N THR A 11 25.91 -43.14 -11.55
CA THR A 11 27.36 -43.21 -11.75
C THR A 11 28.04 -42.25 -10.80
N ALA A 12 28.69 -42.82 -9.79
CA ALA A 12 29.65 -42.15 -8.93
C ALA A 12 31.07 -42.24 -9.56
N GLY A 13 31.80 -41.13 -9.56
CA GLY A 13 33.27 -41.10 -9.64
C GLY A 13 33.87 -40.27 -10.78
N GLY A 14 34.65 -39.24 -10.43
CA GLY A 14 35.63 -38.62 -11.34
C GLY A 14 35.83 -37.12 -11.15
N VAL A 15 37.01 -36.75 -10.64
CA VAL A 15 37.49 -35.40 -10.31
C VAL A 15 37.66 -34.48 -11.53
N GLY A 16 37.23 -33.22 -11.38
CA GLY A 16 37.95 -32.01 -11.84
C GLY A 16 37.92 -31.68 -13.33
N ALA A 17 36.99 -30.82 -13.73
CA ALA A 17 37.20 -29.84 -14.80
C ALA A 17 36.47 -28.54 -14.45
N VAL A 18 37.19 -27.44 -14.62
CA VAL A 18 36.91 -26.07 -14.23
C VAL A 18 35.54 -25.60 -14.77
N ALA A 19 34.51 -25.54 -13.92
CA ALA A 19 33.29 -24.80 -14.22
C ALA A 19 33.46 -23.39 -13.66
N GLY A 20 33.48 -22.41 -14.56
CA GLY A 20 34.00 -21.07 -14.34
C GLY A 20 33.37 -20.32 -13.19
N CYS A 21 34.25 -19.64 -12.44
CA CYS A 21 33.98 -18.29 -12.00
C CYS A 21 33.70 -17.43 -13.26
N LEU A 22 32.43 -17.31 -13.63
CA LEU A 22 31.92 -16.06 -14.21
C LEU A 22 31.38 -15.25 -13.03
N GLY A 23 32.33 -14.64 -12.31
CA GLY A 23 32.06 -13.62 -11.32
C GLY A 23 32.00 -12.24 -11.97
N GLY A 24 31.29 -11.34 -11.27
CA GLY A 24 31.04 -9.94 -11.61
C GLY A 24 29.76 -9.85 -12.44
N PHE A 25 28.58 -9.58 -11.90
CA PHE A 25 28.22 -8.30 -11.27
C PHE A 25 27.00 -8.39 -10.30
N ALA A 26 26.69 -9.56 -9.72
CA ALA A 26 25.41 -9.78 -9.03
C ALA A 26 25.48 -10.23 -7.55
N ASP A 27 26.64 -10.17 -6.88
CA ASP A 27 26.86 -10.92 -5.63
C ASP A 27 26.83 -10.11 -4.30
N ASP A 28 26.60 -8.79 -4.29
CA ASP A 28 26.63 -8.01 -3.04
C ASP A 28 25.53 -6.93 -2.96
N MET A 29 24.39 -7.10 -3.63
CA MET A 29 23.25 -6.19 -3.42
C MET A 29 22.42 -6.71 -2.26
N THR A 30 22.40 -5.97 -1.15
CA THR A 30 21.59 -6.34 0.02
C THR A 30 20.11 -6.19 -0.35
N MET A 31 19.33 -7.25 -0.23
CA MET A 31 17.89 -7.22 -0.49
C MET A 31 17.14 -7.20 0.84
N VAL A 32 16.27 -6.20 1.02
CA VAL A 32 15.39 -6.07 2.18
C VAL A 32 13.96 -5.95 1.68
N SER A 33 13.07 -6.77 2.24
CA SER A 33 11.66 -6.78 1.88
C SER A 33 10.82 -6.55 3.12
N ALA A 34 9.79 -5.72 2.98
CA ALA A 34 8.73 -5.65 3.96
C ALA A 34 7.87 -6.91 3.94
N ALA A 35 7.21 -7.19 5.06
CA ALA A 35 6.05 -8.06 5.09
C ALA A 35 4.87 -7.32 4.45
N PRO A 36 4.12 -7.94 3.52
CA PRO A 36 2.93 -7.30 2.97
C PRO A 36 1.89 -7.06 4.07
N ALA A 37 1.18 -5.94 3.96
CA ALA A 37 0.05 -5.60 4.82
C ALA A 37 -1.23 -5.47 3.99
N ARG A 38 -2.35 -5.98 4.51
CA ARG A 38 -3.68 -5.87 3.89
C ARG A 38 -4.77 -5.79 4.96
N VAL A 39 -5.95 -5.33 4.59
CA VAL A 39 -7.16 -5.44 5.43
C VAL A 39 -7.80 -6.81 5.19
N SER A 40 -8.18 -7.49 6.27
CA SER A 40 -8.96 -8.73 6.22
C SER A 40 -10.23 -8.59 5.39
N ASP A 41 -10.63 -9.67 4.72
CA ASP A 41 -11.79 -9.66 3.83
C ASP A 41 -13.10 -9.35 4.58
N GLU A 42 -13.20 -9.77 5.84
CA GLU A 42 -14.35 -9.47 6.71
C GLU A 42 -14.46 -7.97 7.00
N ALA A 43 -13.37 -7.33 7.42
CA ALA A 43 -13.36 -5.90 7.70
C ALA A 43 -13.58 -5.05 6.44
N ALA A 44 -12.99 -5.45 5.31
CA ALA A 44 -13.21 -4.79 4.03
C ALA A 44 -14.68 -4.87 3.61
N ALA A 45 -15.30 -6.06 3.69
CA ALA A 45 -16.71 -6.25 3.38
C ALA A 45 -17.64 -5.47 4.33
N GLU A 46 -17.36 -5.46 5.63
CA GLU A 46 -18.13 -4.71 6.63
C GLU A 46 -18.08 -3.20 6.37
N ALA A 47 -16.88 -2.68 6.08
CA ALA A 47 -16.68 -1.27 5.72
C ALA A 47 -17.28 -0.93 4.34
N GLY A 48 -17.52 -1.94 3.50
CA GLY A 48 -18.03 -1.82 2.13
C GLY A 48 -16.95 -1.42 1.12
N TYR A 49 -15.70 -1.75 1.38
CA TYR A 49 -14.57 -1.52 0.48
C TYR A 49 -14.20 -2.80 -0.25
N GLU A 50 -13.76 -2.66 -1.50
CA GLU A 50 -13.32 -3.75 -2.37
C GLU A 50 -11.80 -3.68 -2.54
N TYR A 51 -11.13 -4.79 -2.27
CA TYR A 51 -9.70 -4.96 -2.50
C TYR A 51 -9.40 -4.94 -4.01
N GLN A 52 -8.49 -4.06 -4.43
CA GLN A 52 -8.11 -3.86 -5.83
C GLN A 52 -6.77 -4.54 -6.18
N GLY A 53 -6.14 -5.20 -5.20
CA GLY A 53 -4.81 -5.78 -5.34
C GLY A 53 -3.73 -5.03 -4.57
N THR A 54 -2.54 -5.61 -4.58
CA THR A 54 -1.33 -5.07 -3.97
C THR A 54 -0.33 -4.73 -5.06
N ILE A 55 0.17 -3.51 -5.02
CA ILE A 55 1.26 -3.07 -5.88
C ILE A 55 2.57 -3.40 -5.17
N LYS A 56 3.35 -4.30 -5.77
CA LYS A 56 4.73 -4.56 -5.34
C LYS A 56 5.66 -3.54 -6.00
N ARG A 57 6.47 -2.84 -5.21
CA ARG A 57 7.48 -1.93 -5.72
C ARG A 57 8.87 -2.41 -5.26
N VAL A 58 9.78 -2.49 -6.22
CA VAL A 58 11.19 -2.84 -6.00
C VAL A 58 12.03 -1.64 -6.43
N GLU A 59 12.79 -1.09 -5.50
CA GLU A 59 13.63 0.08 -5.73
C GLU A 59 15.05 -0.17 -5.24
N THR A 60 16.04 0.32 -5.98
CA THR A 60 17.43 0.30 -5.55
C THR A 60 17.78 1.64 -4.95
N GLN A 61 18.34 1.65 -3.74
CA GLN A 61 18.86 2.86 -3.12
C GLN A 61 20.25 2.67 -2.56
N GLN A 62 21.04 3.75 -2.58
CA GLN A 62 22.34 3.80 -1.96
C GLN A 62 22.20 4.21 -0.48
N VAL A 63 22.50 3.28 0.44
CA VAL A 63 22.50 3.51 1.90
C VAL A 63 23.90 3.21 2.43
N GLY A 64 24.52 4.15 3.15
CA GLY A 64 25.88 3.97 3.68
C GLY A 64 26.97 3.73 2.62
N GLY A 65 26.70 4.08 1.35
CA GLY A 65 27.61 3.84 0.22
C GLY A 65 27.46 2.48 -0.46
N GLU A 66 26.47 1.69 -0.06
CA GLU A 66 26.15 0.38 -0.62
C GLU A 66 24.78 0.42 -1.33
N ASP A 67 24.64 -0.28 -2.46
CA ASP A 67 23.37 -0.41 -3.15
C ASP A 67 22.51 -1.48 -2.43
N VAL A 68 21.31 -1.08 -2.03
CA VAL A 68 20.33 -1.91 -1.32
C VAL A 68 19.05 -1.98 -2.14
N GLU A 69 18.54 -3.18 -2.38
CA GLU A 69 17.21 -3.41 -2.95
C GLU A 69 16.16 -3.38 -1.85
N LEU A 70 15.14 -2.54 -2.03
CA LEU A 70 14.03 -2.42 -1.12
C LEU A 70 12.75 -2.89 -1.82
N THR A 71 12.07 -3.84 -1.20
CA THR A 71 10.75 -4.29 -1.66
C THR A 71 9.67 -3.77 -0.71
N SER A 72 8.73 -3.00 -1.24
CA SER A 72 7.55 -2.50 -0.53
C SER A 72 6.25 -2.99 -1.18
N TYR A 73 5.18 -3.00 -0.39
CA TYR A 73 3.87 -3.50 -0.78
C TYR A 73 2.80 -2.46 -0.47
N ASN A 74 1.99 -2.08 -1.46
CA ASN A 74 0.87 -1.17 -1.29
C ASN A 74 -0.45 -1.83 -1.66
N SER A 75 -1.23 -2.21 -0.66
CA SER A 75 -2.57 -2.81 -0.84
C SER A 75 -3.61 -1.71 -0.96
N VAL A 76 -4.38 -1.74 -2.04
CA VAL A 76 -5.32 -0.67 -2.41
C VAL A 76 -6.76 -1.17 -2.34
N TYR A 77 -7.63 -0.31 -1.83
CA TYR A 77 -9.05 -0.56 -1.68
C TYR A 77 -9.83 0.64 -2.18
N ASP A 78 -10.97 0.39 -2.79
CA ASP A 78 -11.89 1.44 -3.15
C ASP A 78 -13.32 1.12 -2.77
N ARG A 79 -14.17 2.14 -2.81
CA ARG A 79 -15.59 1.99 -2.54
C ARG A 79 -16.41 2.79 -3.53
N ALA A 80 -17.38 2.11 -4.14
CA ALA A 80 -18.46 2.73 -4.89
C ALA A 80 -19.47 3.37 -3.92
N ILE A 81 -19.77 4.64 -4.15
CA ILE A 81 -20.60 5.49 -3.31
C ILE A 81 -21.69 6.08 -4.20
N GLU A 82 -22.94 5.86 -3.80
CA GLU A 82 -24.07 6.59 -4.38
C GLU A 82 -24.01 8.04 -3.90
N LEU A 83 -23.93 8.96 -4.88
CA LEU A 83 -23.95 10.40 -4.70
C LEU A 83 -25.31 10.96 -5.18
N PRO A 84 -25.73 12.16 -4.75
CA PRO A 84 -26.99 12.75 -5.20
C PRO A 84 -27.09 12.83 -6.73
N ALA A 85 -28.05 12.09 -7.31
CA ALA A 85 -28.18 11.91 -8.76
C ALA A 85 -28.37 13.23 -9.52
N GLU A 86 -29.02 14.22 -8.90
CA GLU A 86 -29.21 15.57 -9.44
C GLU A 86 -27.90 16.30 -9.75
N ARG A 87 -26.80 15.92 -9.09
CA ARG A 87 -25.47 16.52 -9.27
C ARG A 87 -24.46 15.56 -9.90
N PHE A 88 -24.54 14.26 -9.63
CA PHE A 88 -23.49 13.30 -9.98
C PHE A 88 -23.93 12.17 -10.91
N GLY A 89 -25.20 12.18 -11.36
CA GLY A 89 -25.79 11.12 -12.17
C GLY A 89 -26.20 9.88 -11.36
N ASP A 90 -26.87 8.94 -12.03
CA ASP A 90 -27.46 7.76 -11.39
C ASP A 90 -26.48 6.60 -11.13
N GLN A 91 -25.21 6.75 -11.51
CA GLN A 91 -24.21 5.68 -11.37
C GLN A 91 -23.38 5.88 -10.09
N PRO A 92 -23.15 4.81 -9.30
CA PRO A 92 -22.24 4.87 -8.17
C PRO A 92 -20.84 5.32 -8.60
N VAL A 93 -20.23 6.22 -7.83
CA VAL A 93 -18.89 6.74 -8.08
C VAL A 93 -17.90 6.10 -7.12
N ARG A 94 -16.74 5.67 -7.62
CA ARG A 94 -15.60 5.19 -6.81
C ARG A 94 -14.95 6.37 -6.06
N ALA A 95 -15.61 6.82 -4.99
CA ALA A 95 -15.24 8.02 -4.23
C ALA A 95 -14.67 7.72 -2.83
N GLY A 96 -14.70 6.46 -2.38
CA GLY A 96 -13.94 6.02 -1.22
C GLY A 96 -12.62 5.40 -1.67
N ALA A 97 -11.52 5.80 -1.05
CA ALA A 97 -10.21 5.20 -1.26
C ALA A 97 -9.56 4.87 0.09
N PHE A 98 -8.91 3.72 0.17
CA PHE A 98 -8.10 3.31 1.32
C PHE A 98 -6.87 2.57 0.81
N SER A 99 -5.72 2.81 1.43
CA SER A 99 -4.51 2.04 1.11
C SER A 99 -3.64 1.86 2.35
N VAL A 100 -2.93 0.75 2.38
CA VAL A 100 -1.87 0.47 3.35
C VAL A 100 -0.58 0.17 2.59
N LEU A 101 0.47 0.91 2.90
CA LEU A 101 1.83 0.70 2.41
C LEU A 101 2.64 0.09 3.57
N ALA A 102 3.28 -1.05 3.30
CA ALA A 102 4.34 -1.60 4.12
C ALA A 102 5.67 -1.41 3.39
N ALA A 103 6.64 -0.79 4.05
CA ALA A 103 7.96 -0.53 3.52
C ALA A 103 9.04 -0.88 4.54
N PRO A 104 10.15 -1.51 4.13
CA PRO A 104 11.13 -2.05 5.07
C PRO A 104 11.86 -0.93 5.81
N HIS A 105 12.10 -1.10 7.10
CA HIS A 105 13.03 -0.25 7.84
C HIS A 105 14.46 -0.68 7.53
N VAL A 106 15.32 0.25 7.06
CA VAL A 106 16.72 -0.07 6.75
C VAL A 106 17.68 0.84 7.50
N THR A 107 18.58 0.20 8.25
CA THR A 107 19.74 0.86 8.87
C THR A 107 21.02 0.29 8.26
N ALA A 108 21.84 1.14 7.62
CA ALA A 108 23.18 0.76 7.15
C ALA A 108 24.19 1.84 7.53
N GLY A 109 25.40 1.44 7.95
CA GLY A 109 26.45 2.38 8.34
C GLY A 109 26.15 3.26 9.57
N GLY A 110 25.09 2.99 10.33
CA GLY A 110 24.60 3.85 11.42
C GLY A 110 23.74 5.02 10.94
N GLU A 111 23.37 5.05 9.66
CA GLU A 111 22.40 5.97 9.07
C GLU A 111 21.07 5.23 8.89
N GLU A 112 20.00 5.81 9.42
CA GLU A 112 18.63 5.30 9.26
C GLU A 112 18.08 5.81 7.94
N PHE A 113 17.68 4.91 7.05
CA PHE A 113 16.95 5.25 5.85
C PHE A 113 15.46 5.02 6.07
N ASN A 114 14.69 6.12 6.04
CA ASN A 114 13.24 6.08 6.13
C ASN A 114 12.63 6.16 4.71
N PRO A 115 12.22 5.02 4.10
CA PRO A 115 11.62 5.00 2.76
C PRO A 115 10.32 5.79 2.66
N VAL A 116 9.64 6.00 3.79
CA VAL A 116 8.37 6.70 3.83
C VAL A 116 8.55 8.22 4.03
N GLY A 117 9.75 8.69 4.38
CA GLY A 117 10.09 10.11 4.59
C GLY A 117 10.43 10.91 3.31
N GLY A 118 10.48 10.25 2.15
CA GLY A 118 10.74 10.88 0.85
C GLY A 118 9.47 11.42 0.14
N PRO A 119 9.59 11.89 -1.12
CA PRO A 119 8.45 12.34 -1.95
C PRO A 119 7.38 11.26 -2.23
N SER A 120 7.50 10.04 -1.69
CA SER A 120 6.54 8.94 -1.78
C SER A 120 5.17 9.27 -1.16
N THR A 121 5.11 10.18 -0.18
CA THR A 121 3.83 10.71 0.34
C THR A 121 3.13 11.61 -0.69
N VAL A 122 3.92 12.28 -1.55
CA VAL A 122 3.41 13.08 -2.68
C VAL A 122 2.96 12.16 -3.82
N GLU A 123 3.60 11.02 -4.06
CA GLU A 123 3.14 10.05 -5.08
C GLU A 123 1.84 9.31 -4.70
N LEU A 124 1.63 9.05 -3.39
CA LEU A 124 0.36 8.56 -2.84
C LEU A 124 -0.75 9.62 -3.00
N ALA A 125 -0.41 10.89 -2.77
CA ALA A 125 -1.27 12.02 -3.10
C ALA A 125 -1.48 12.16 -4.62
N GLU A 126 -0.51 11.82 -5.48
CA GLU A 126 -0.67 11.88 -6.94
C GLU A 126 -1.64 10.82 -7.47
N ARG A 127 -1.67 9.63 -6.88
CA ARG A 127 -2.63 8.57 -7.27
C ARG A 127 -4.05 8.88 -6.77
N VAL A 128 -4.15 9.54 -5.61
CA VAL A 128 -5.38 10.20 -5.13
C VAL A 128 -5.78 11.36 -6.06
N GLN A 129 -4.82 12.19 -6.50
CA GLN A 129 -5.04 13.31 -7.42
C GLN A 129 -5.47 12.86 -8.82
N ARG A 130 -5.04 11.67 -9.27
CA ARG A 130 -5.55 11.10 -10.54
C ARG A 130 -7.06 10.78 -10.49
N ARG A 131 -7.66 10.67 -9.30
CA ARG A 131 -9.11 10.48 -9.11
C ARG A 131 -9.84 11.77 -8.77
N TYR A 132 -9.12 12.71 -8.17
CA TYR A 132 -9.60 14.00 -7.73
C TYR A 132 -8.66 15.08 -8.24
N ASP A 133 -9.06 15.78 -9.30
CA ASP A 133 -8.36 17.00 -9.66
C ASP A 133 -8.48 17.99 -8.48
N GLY A 134 -7.40 18.73 -8.19
CA GLY A 134 -7.48 19.89 -7.28
C GLY A 134 -7.78 19.58 -5.81
N LEU A 135 -7.12 18.58 -5.20
CA LEU A 135 -7.18 18.39 -3.74
C LEU A 135 -6.62 19.62 -3.00
N SER A 136 -7.48 20.31 -2.24
CA SER A 136 -7.08 21.39 -1.32
C SER A 136 -7.29 20.94 0.12
N ILE A 137 -6.27 21.10 0.98
CA ILE A 137 -6.37 20.82 2.41
C ILE A 137 -6.73 22.13 3.12
N ASP A 138 -7.87 22.14 3.81
CA ASP A 138 -8.42 23.34 4.42
C ASP A 138 -8.08 23.45 5.91
N ARG A 139 -8.15 22.33 6.65
CA ARG A 139 -7.95 22.34 8.10
C ARG A 139 -7.64 20.97 8.67
N ALA A 140 -6.73 20.92 9.65
CA ALA A 140 -6.58 19.78 10.55
C ALA A 140 -7.75 19.72 11.56
N VAL A 141 -8.49 18.62 11.56
CA VAL A 141 -9.72 18.49 12.37
C VAL A 141 -9.57 17.59 13.59
N GLY A 142 -8.37 17.03 13.78
CA GLY A 142 -7.98 16.30 14.98
C GLY A 142 -7.35 14.97 14.64
N GLY A 143 -7.08 14.18 15.68
CA GLY A 143 -6.62 12.81 15.55
C GLY A 143 -7.25 11.92 16.59
N ARG A 144 -7.28 10.62 16.32
CA ARG A 144 -7.73 9.57 17.25
C ARG A 144 -6.69 8.47 17.27
N ALA A 145 -6.78 7.57 18.25
CA ALA A 145 -5.91 6.40 18.26
C ALA A 145 -6.76 5.14 18.09
N LEU A 146 -6.29 4.21 17.25
CA LEU A 146 -6.95 2.94 16.98
C LEU A 146 -6.05 1.78 17.40
N GLU A 147 -6.64 0.72 17.92
CA GLU A 147 -5.92 -0.52 18.21
C GLU A 147 -6.00 -1.44 16.99
N ALA A 148 -4.85 -1.83 16.45
CA ALA A 148 -4.71 -2.74 15.32
C ALA A 148 -3.37 -3.47 15.45
N LEU A 149 -3.22 -4.67 14.87
CA LEU A 149 -1.95 -5.42 14.91
C LEU A 149 -1.34 -5.60 16.34
N GLY A 150 -2.19 -5.56 17.39
CA GLY A 150 -1.73 -5.61 18.78
C GLY A 150 -1.16 -4.31 19.35
N GLU A 151 -1.14 -3.23 18.56
CA GLU A 151 -0.57 -1.93 18.90
C GLU A 151 -1.57 -0.80 18.73
N ARG A 152 -1.16 0.42 19.08
CA ARG A 152 -2.03 1.59 19.11
C ARG A 152 -1.53 2.66 18.15
N PHE A 153 -2.20 2.78 17.01
CA PHE A 153 -1.84 3.67 15.91
C PHE A 153 -2.51 5.05 16.02
N PRO A 154 -1.77 6.15 15.92
CA PRO A 154 -2.34 7.49 15.82
C PRO A 154 -2.86 7.76 14.40
N VAL A 155 -4.13 8.11 14.31
CA VAL A 155 -4.79 8.58 13.09
C VAL A 155 -4.81 10.10 13.12
N GLU A 156 -4.22 10.72 12.11
CA GLU A 156 -4.34 12.14 11.83
C GLU A 156 -5.46 12.37 10.82
N SER A 157 -6.28 13.40 11.02
CA SER A 157 -7.41 13.72 10.13
C SER A 157 -7.35 15.16 9.66
N VAL A 158 -7.45 15.35 8.35
CA VAL A 158 -7.60 16.65 7.71
C VAL A 158 -8.88 16.68 6.87
N GLU A 159 -9.44 17.88 6.71
CA GLU A 159 -10.55 18.16 5.80
C GLU A 159 -10.06 18.93 4.59
N GLY A 160 -10.73 18.70 3.48
CA GLY A 160 -10.39 19.33 2.22
C GLY A 160 -11.55 19.33 1.25
N THR A 161 -11.28 19.90 0.08
CA THR A 161 -12.17 19.86 -1.08
C THR A 161 -11.45 19.11 -2.20
N ALA A 162 -12.19 18.28 -2.92
CA ALA A 162 -11.68 17.49 -4.03
C ALA A 162 -12.61 17.63 -5.24
N THR A 163 -12.08 17.84 -6.44
CA THR A 163 -12.89 17.97 -7.66
C THR A 163 -13.00 16.61 -8.34
N LEU A 164 -14.22 16.08 -8.38
CA LEU A 164 -14.55 14.86 -9.09
C LEU A 164 -14.77 15.17 -10.58
N ASN A 165 -14.06 14.45 -11.45
CA ASN A 165 -14.15 14.56 -12.92
C ASN A 165 -13.93 16.00 -13.46
N GLY A 166 -13.21 16.85 -12.73
CA GLY A 166 -12.97 18.25 -13.10
C GLY A 166 -14.20 19.17 -13.09
N GLU A 167 -15.35 18.68 -12.63
CA GLU A 167 -16.64 19.40 -12.74
C GLU A 167 -17.32 19.62 -11.38
N TYR A 168 -17.12 18.74 -10.41
CA TYR A 168 -17.84 18.78 -9.15
C TYR A 168 -16.94 18.77 -7.93
N ASP A 169 -16.98 19.86 -7.17
CA ASP A 169 -16.30 19.93 -5.88
C ASP A 169 -17.08 19.16 -4.80
N LEU A 170 -16.31 18.44 -3.98
CA LEU A 170 -16.83 17.58 -2.95
C LEU A 170 -16.00 17.74 -1.68
N ASP A 171 -16.69 17.95 -0.55
CA ASP A 171 -16.05 17.99 0.76
C ASP A 171 -15.53 16.59 1.10
N ILE A 172 -14.25 16.47 1.42
CA ILE A 172 -13.62 15.20 1.77
C ILE A 172 -12.93 15.26 3.12
N ALA A 173 -12.71 14.08 3.68
CA ALA A 173 -11.76 13.86 4.75
C ALA A 173 -10.60 13.01 4.23
N LEU A 174 -9.41 13.29 4.75
CA LEU A 174 -8.24 12.44 4.63
C LEU A 174 -7.81 12.02 6.04
N ASP A 175 -7.82 10.71 6.27
CA ASP A 175 -7.25 10.10 7.47
C ASP A 175 -5.91 9.44 7.10
N SER A 176 -4.87 9.69 7.88
CA SER A 176 -3.56 9.09 7.68
C SER A 176 -2.98 8.51 8.97
N ILE A 177 -2.28 7.39 8.84
CA ILE A 177 -1.45 6.79 9.88
C ILE A 177 -0.05 6.66 9.30
N ARG A 178 0.95 7.00 10.11
CA ARG A 178 2.35 6.71 9.83
C ARG A 178 3.00 6.25 11.12
N ASP A 179 3.35 4.98 11.16
CA ASP A 179 3.95 4.37 12.34
C ASP A 179 4.83 3.19 11.93
N GLU A 180 5.53 2.62 12.89
CA GLU A 180 6.33 1.41 12.71
C GLU A 180 5.55 0.21 13.24
N HIS A 181 5.68 -0.94 12.58
CA HIS A 181 5.17 -2.21 13.05
C HIS A 181 6.17 -3.30 12.69
N GLU A 182 6.63 -4.04 13.71
CA GLU A 182 7.73 -4.99 13.59
C GLU A 182 8.98 -4.34 12.95
N ASP A 183 9.45 -4.84 11.80
CA ASP A 183 10.61 -4.33 11.08
C ASP A 183 10.23 -3.43 9.89
N ASP A 184 8.97 -2.98 9.82
CA ASP A 184 8.40 -2.22 8.71
C ASP A 184 7.82 -0.87 9.12
N HIS A 185 7.89 0.08 8.20
CA HIS A 185 7.06 1.28 8.23
C HIS A 185 5.69 1.01 7.60
N LEU A 186 4.65 1.33 8.35
CA LEU A 186 3.27 1.32 7.89
C LEU A 186 2.79 2.74 7.60
N VAL A 187 2.26 2.93 6.40
CA VAL A 187 1.53 4.16 6.03
C VAL A 187 0.13 3.79 5.57
N VAL A 188 -0.87 4.27 6.30
CA VAL A 188 -2.28 4.15 5.91
C VAL A 188 -2.75 5.50 5.42
N VAL A 189 -3.47 5.50 4.29
CA VAL A 189 -4.17 6.68 3.78
C VAL A 189 -5.59 6.29 3.43
N ALA A 190 -6.56 7.04 3.93
CA ALA A 190 -7.97 6.89 3.63
C ALA A 190 -8.56 8.23 3.21
N ILE A 191 -9.31 8.23 2.11
CA ILE A 191 -9.99 9.42 1.58
C ILE A 191 -11.45 9.08 1.30
N TYR A 192 -12.34 9.93 1.76
CA TYR A 192 -13.76 9.69 1.65
C TYR A 192 -14.57 10.99 1.62
N PRO A 193 -15.72 11.01 0.91
CA PRO A 193 -16.63 12.14 0.89
C PRO A 193 -17.27 12.36 2.27
N THR A 194 -17.53 13.63 2.61
CA THR A 194 -18.17 14.05 3.86
C THR A 194 -19.20 15.15 3.62
N GLY A 195 -19.61 15.85 4.69
CA GLY A 195 -20.47 17.03 4.60
C GLY A 195 -21.88 16.72 4.12
N ALA A 196 -22.32 17.47 3.10
CA ALA A 196 -23.70 17.40 2.60
C ALA A 196 -24.03 16.05 1.92
N VAL A 197 -23.01 15.30 1.51
CA VAL A 197 -23.16 14.05 0.76
C VAL A 197 -23.10 12.84 1.69
N ARG A 198 -22.29 12.90 2.75
CA ARG A 198 -22.09 11.79 3.69
C ARG A 198 -21.83 12.29 5.11
N ASP A 199 -22.39 11.56 6.07
CA ASP A 199 -22.11 11.76 7.48
C ASP A 199 -20.67 11.34 7.82
N ARG A 200 -19.88 12.28 8.34
CA ARG A 200 -18.46 12.08 8.65
C ARG A 200 -18.22 10.97 9.68
N GLU A 201 -19.04 10.88 10.72
CA GLU A 201 -18.85 9.89 11.79
C GLU A 201 -19.08 8.46 11.28
N SER A 202 -20.06 8.28 10.38
CA SER A 202 -20.34 7.01 9.71
C SER A 202 -19.17 6.57 8.83
N GLU A 203 -18.59 7.48 8.06
CA GLU A 203 -17.43 7.18 7.22
C GLU A 203 -16.18 6.91 8.06
N ARG A 204 -15.98 7.69 9.13
CA ARG A 204 -14.91 7.46 10.10
C ARG A 204 -14.98 6.06 10.71
N THR A 205 -16.19 5.58 11.03
CA THR A 205 -16.41 4.22 11.57
C THR A 205 -16.01 3.14 10.58
N ARG A 206 -16.23 3.37 9.27
CA ARG A 206 -15.77 2.45 8.22
C ARG A 206 -14.25 2.41 8.14
N ILE A 207 -13.59 3.57 8.18
CA ILE A 207 -12.12 3.63 8.18
C ILE A 207 -11.55 2.97 9.43
N ASP A 208 -12.16 3.17 10.60
CA ASP A 208 -11.75 2.48 11.82
C ASP A 208 -11.84 0.96 11.67
N THR A 209 -12.88 0.47 11.00
CA THR A 209 -13.09 -0.96 10.75
C THR A 209 -11.97 -1.52 9.89
N LEU A 210 -11.60 -0.80 8.81
CA LEU A 210 -10.47 -1.18 7.94
C LEU A 210 -9.15 -1.21 8.72
N VAL A 211 -8.86 -0.17 9.51
CA VAL A 211 -7.60 -0.10 10.29
C VAL A 211 -7.54 -1.21 11.33
N ARG A 212 -8.62 -1.45 12.07
CA ARG A 212 -8.69 -2.54 13.08
C ARG A 212 -8.56 -3.92 12.44
N GLY A 213 -8.97 -4.06 11.19
CA GLY A 213 -8.87 -5.28 10.41
C GLY A 213 -7.56 -5.47 9.65
N LEU A 214 -6.53 -4.65 9.90
CA LEU A 214 -5.21 -4.82 9.29
C LEU A 214 -4.57 -6.15 9.71
N GLU A 215 -3.94 -6.79 8.74
CA GLU A 215 -3.14 -7.99 8.83
C GLU A 215 -1.78 -7.71 8.16
N GLN A 216 -0.69 -8.10 8.82
CA GLN A 216 0.66 -8.02 8.27
C GLN A 216 1.47 -9.21 8.78
N TYR A 217 2.09 -9.95 7.86
CA TYR A 217 3.02 -11.04 8.14
C TYR A 217 3.69 -11.49 6.83
N ASP A 218 4.87 -12.10 6.91
CA ASP A 218 5.73 -12.42 5.75
C ASP A 218 5.02 -13.21 4.63
N ASP A 219 4.22 -14.22 5.02
CA ASP A 219 3.54 -15.13 4.09
C ASP A 219 2.09 -14.72 3.78
N LEU A 220 1.73 -13.45 4.03
CA LEU A 220 0.38 -12.95 3.72
C LEU A 220 0.14 -12.99 2.22
N GLU A 221 -0.86 -13.77 1.80
CA GLU A 221 -1.26 -13.89 0.41
C GLU A 221 -1.87 -12.56 -0.07
N VAL A 222 -1.28 -12.00 -1.12
CA VAL A 222 -1.73 -10.76 -1.74
C VAL A 222 -1.77 -10.91 -3.26
N ASP A 223 -2.88 -10.49 -3.87
CA ASP A 223 -2.99 -10.41 -5.33
C ASP A 223 -2.11 -9.29 -5.87
N ILE A 224 -0.94 -9.63 -6.41
CA ILE A 224 -0.04 -8.63 -7.00
C ILE A 224 -0.60 -8.12 -8.32
N VAL A 225 -0.80 -6.80 -8.39
CA VAL A 225 -1.20 -6.08 -9.60
C VAL A 225 -0.06 -5.21 -10.09
N GLU A 226 0.10 -5.13 -11.41
CA GLU A 226 1.08 -4.20 -11.99
C GLU A 226 0.63 -2.76 -11.72
N ALA A 227 1.56 -1.90 -11.34
CA ALA A 227 1.29 -0.47 -11.38
C ALA A 227 1.01 -0.11 -12.84
N GLU A 228 -0.23 0.22 -13.18
CA GLU A 228 -0.55 0.71 -14.53
C GLU A 228 0.44 1.83 -14.88
N GLY A 229 1.25 1.55 -15.90
CA GLY A 229 2.38 2.38 -16.29
C GLY A 229 1.91 3.79 -16.61
N ALA A 230 2.59 4.76 -16.02
CA ALA A 230 2.75 6.07 -16.63
C ALA A 230 3.65 5.91 -17.87
N ASP A 231 3.12 5.32 -18.94
CA ASP A 231 3.68 5.53 -20.27
C ASP A 231 3.28 6.96 -20.68
N GLY A 232 4.30 7.80 -20.89
CA GLY A 232 4.17 9.23 -21.12
C GLY A 232 3.70 9.66 -22.50
#